data_AF-A0A259S0C0-F1
#
_entry.id   AF-A0A259S0C0-F1
#
_cell.length_a   1.000
_cell.length_b   1.000
_cell.length_c   1.000
_cell.angle_alpha   90.00
_cell.angle_beta   90.00
_cell.angle_gamma   90.00
#
_symmetry.space_group_name_H-M   'P 1'
#
loop_
_entity.id
_entity.type
_entity.pdbx_description
1 polymer ?
#
loop_
_entity_poly.entity_id
_entity_poly.type
_entity_poly.pdbx_seq_one_letter_code
_entity_poly.pdbx_strand_id
1 'polypeptide(L)'
;MSDKIKYFPIDTARRDRLNLRKFRVPCQVSLRWLKFPKVAHNLQVVDFMQIAVMTIGADDRERKICELILTKQDLLQMIEQIETKE
;
A
#
# COMPACT_ATOMS: atom_id res chain seq x y z
N MET A 1 -11.79 38.48 -5.84
CA MET A 1 -12.13 37.31 -6.67
C MET A 1 -11.47 36.10 -6.00
N SER A 2 -12.26 35.19 -5.45
CA SER A 2 -11.74 33.98 -4.81
C SER A 2 -11.79 32.88 -5.85
N ASP A 3 -10.64 32.41 -6.31
CA ASP A 3 -10.58 31.28 -7.24
C ASP A 3 -11.23 30.08 -6.57
N LYS A 4 -12.40 29.69 -7.08
CA LYS A 4 -13.07 28.46 -6.69
C LYS A 4 -12.25 27.32 -7.29
N ILE A 5 -11.26 26.83 -6.54
CA ILE A 5 -10.56 25.59 -6.84
C ILE A 5 -11.62 24.47 -6.88
N LYS A 6 -12.00 24.05 -8.09
CA LYS A 6 -12.89 22.91 -8.30
C LYS A 6 -12.10 21.64 -8.02
N TYR A 7 -12.27 21.07 -6.84
CA TYR A 7 -11.84 19.70 -6.59
C TYR A 7 -12.66 18.78 -7.48
N PHE A 8 -12.04 18.24 -8.53
CA PHE A 8 -12.62 17.14 -9.28
C PHE A 8 -12.59 15.91 -8.36
N PRO A 9 -13.74 15.32 -8.01
CA PRO A 9 -13.74 14.09 -7.22
C PRO A 9 -12.92 13.05 -7.97
N ILE A 10 -11.85 12.58 -7.33
CA ILE A 10 -11.06 11.47 -7.87
C ILE A 10 -11.94 10.24 -7.73
N ASP A 11 -12.42 9.73 -8.87
CA ASP A 11 -13.06 8.43 -9.00
C ASP A 11 -12.25 7.36 -8.22
N THR A 12 -12.93 6.51 -7.46
CA THR A 12 -12.30 5.46 -6.64
C THR A 12 -11.38 4.60 -7.48
N ALA A 13 -11.81 4.22 -8.70
CA ALA A 13 -11.00 3.48 -9.64
C ALA A 13 -9.75 4.24 -10.12
N ARG A 14 -9.79 5.58 -10.16
CA ARG A 14 -8.60 6.41 -10.43
C ARG A 14 -7.65 6.43 -9.24
N ARG A 15 -8.17 6.52 -8.01
CA ARG A 15 -7.37 6.45 -6.78
C ARG A 15 -6.66 5.10 -6.67
N ASP A 16 -7.34 4.00 -6.97
CA ASP A 16 -6.77 2.66 -6.91
C ASP A 16 -5.67 2.46 -7.94
N ARG A 17 -5.90 2.92 -9.18
CA ARG A 17 -4.86 2.94 -10.23
C ARG A 17 -3.63 3.74 -9.82
N LEU A 18 -3.80 4.89 -9.16
CA LEU A 18 -2.69 5.71 -8.65
C LEU A 18 -1.95 5.01 -7.50
N ASN A 19 -2.67 4.33 -6.61
CA ASN A 19 -2.07 3.57 -5.52
C ASN A 19 -1.21 2.41 -6.03
N LEU A 20 -1.72 1.64 -7.00
CA LEU A 20 -0.97 0.55 -7.63
C LEU A 20 0.31 1.04 -8.30
N ARG A 21 0.25 2.15 -9.06
CA ARG A 21 1.45 2.77 -9.67
C ARG A 21 2.49 3.21 -8.64
N LYS A 22 2.08 3.48 -7.41
CA LYS A 22 2.95 3.86 -6.29
C LYS A 22 3.33 2.69 -5.39
N PHE A 23 2.95 1.46 -5.74
CA PHE A 23 3.15 0.25 -4.93
C PHE A 23 2.52 0.39 -3.53
N ARG A 24 1.32 0.98 -3.45
CA ARG A 24 0.60 1.25 -2.20
C ARG A 24 -0.69 0.45 -2.13
N VAL A 25 -0.96 -0.13 -0.97
CA VAL A 25 -2.27 -0.71 -0.63
C VAL A 25 -2.83 0.05 0.58
N PRO A 26 -3.88 0.88 0.40
CA PRO A 26 -4.44 1.66 1.50
C PRO A 26 -5.18 0.77 2.50
N CYS A 27 -5.09 1.13 3.77
CA CYS A 27 -6.00 0.61 4.80
C CYS A 27 -7.39 1.21 4.55
N GLN A 28 -8.42 0.37 4.55
CA GLN A 28 -9.79 0.82 4.27
C GLN A 28 -10.41 1.63 5.42
N VAL A 29 -9.88 1.50 6.64
CA VAL A 29 -10.45 2.10 7.86
C VAL A 29 -9.54 3.13 8.52
N SER A 30 -8.35 3.41 7.97
CA SER A 30 -7.44 4.41 8.52
C SER A 30 -6.54 5.02 7.44
N LEU A 31 -5.88 6.13 7.77
CA LEU A 31 -4.93 6.82 6.87
C LEU A 31 -3.58 6.10 6.71
N ARG A 32 -3.52 4.79 7.03
CA ARG A 32 -2.33 3.96 6.90
C ARG A 32 -2.31 3.25 5.55
N TRP A 33 -1.14 2.83 5.09
CA TRP A 33 -1.02 2.00 3.89
C TRP A 33 0.20 1.08 3.97
N LEU A 34 0.13 -0.04 3.27
CA LEU A 34 1.31 -0.85 2.97
C LEU A 34 2.03 -0.25 1.77
N LYS A 35 3.35 -0.14 1.84
CA LYS A 35 4.21 0.26 0.72
C LYS A 35 5.10 -0.92 0.35
N PHE A 36 4.87 -1.47 -0.83
CA PHE A 36 5.63 -2.59 -1.38
C PHE A 36 6.89 -2.09 -2.09
N PRO A 37 7.97 -2.89 -2.14
CA PRO A 37 9.14 -2.56 -2.93
C PRO A 37 8.83 -2.76 -4.42
N LYS A 38 9.52 -2.03 -5.29
CA LYS A 38 9.40 -2.19 -6.75
C LYS A 38 10.02 -3.52 -7.23
N VAL A 39 11.04 -3.99 -6.53
CA VAL A 39 11.81 -5.20 -6.83
C VAL A 39 12.03 -5.96 -5.53
N ALA A 40 11.87 -7.27 -5.55
CA ALA A 40 12.17 -8.12 -4.41
C ALA A 40 13.69 -8.32 -4.27
N HIS A 41 14.16 -8.56 -3.06
CA HIS A 41 15.54 -8.94 -2.80
C HIS A 41 15.69 -10.45 -2.99
N ASN A 42 16.48 -10.85 -3.98
CA ASN A 42 16.81 -12.25 -4.21
C ASN A 42 17.91 -12.68 -3.24
N LEU A 43 17.63 -13.70 -2.43
CA LEU A 43 18.62 -14.39 -1.63
C LEU A 43 18.61 -15.87 -2.01
N GLN A 44 19.53 -16.26 -2.89
CA GLN A 44 19.67 -17.62 -3.44
C GLN A 44 18.41 -18.08 -4.20
N VAL A 45 17.52 -18.81 -3.51
CA VAL A 45 16.34 -19.48 -4.10
C VAL A 45 15.03 -18.76 -3.71
N VAL A 46 15.11 -17.78 -2.79
CA VAL A 46 13.92 -17.12 -2.23
C VAL A 46 13.97 -15.61 -2.45
N ASP A 47 12.86 -15.08 -2.96
CA ASP A 47 12.66 -13.64 -3.15
C ASP A 47 11.92 -13.05 -1.94
N PHE A 48 12.62 -12.21 -1.18
CA PHE A 48 12.07 -11.50 -0.03
C PHE A 48 11.61 -10.10 -0.42
N MET A 49 10.44 -9.71 0.09
CA MET A 49 9.88 -8.38 -0.06
C MET A 49 9.92 -7.66 1.29
N GLN A 50 10.51 -6.47 1.28
CA GLN A 50 10.52 -5.55 2.41
C GLN A 50 9.31 -4.61 2.29
N ILE A 51 8.24 -4.91 3.03
CA ILE A 51 6.97 -4.17 3.00
C ILE A 51 6.93 -3.22 4.20
N ALA A 52 6.77 -1.92 3.93
CA ALA A 52 6.67 -0.92 4.99
C ALA A 52 5.20 -0.62 5.34
N VAL A 53 4.90 -0.51 6.64
CA VAL A 53 3.63 0.05 7.11
C VAL A 53 3.82 1.55 7.27
N MET A 54 3.08 2.33 6.50
CA MET A 54 3.21 3.78 6.41
C MET A 54 1.96 4.48 6.97
N THR A 55 2.13 5.72 7.42
CA THR A 55 1.07 6.62 7.88
C THR A 55 1.43 8.07 7.53
N ILE A 56 0.50 8.99 7.76
CA ILE A 56 0.80 10.42 7.84
C ILE A 56 1.34 10.74 9.24
N GLY A 57 2.46 11.46 9.30
CA GLY A 57 3.08 11.99 10.51
C GLY A 57 2.50 13.33 10.93
N ALA A 58 2.97 13.86 12.07
CA ALA A 58 2.46 15.11 12.63
C ALA A 58 2.75 16.36 11.77
N ASP A 59 3.72 16.27 10.87
CA ASP A 59 4.12 17.29 9.90
C ASP A 59 3.42 17.15 8.54
N ASP A 60 2.36 16.34 8.47
CA ASP A 60 1.63 15.97 7.25
C ASP A 60 2.52 15.26 6.20
N ARG A 61 3.65 14.70 6.62
CA ARG A 61 4.55 13.91 5.76
C ARG A 61 4.40 12.42 5.98
N GLU A 62 4.78 11.63 4.98
CA GLU A 62 4.77 10.18 5.08
C GLU A 62 5.78 9.70 6.13
N ARG A 63 5.31 8.89 7.08
CA ARG A 63 6.12 8.28 8.13
C ARG A 63 5.96 6.76 8.09
N LYS A 64 7.09 6.04 8.21
CA LYS A 64 7.11 4.59 8.42
C LYS A 64 6.83 4.26 9.89
N ILE A 65 5.88 3.36 10.14
CA ILE A 65 5.58 2.82 11.49
C ILE A 65 6.49 1.63 11.76
N CYS A 66 6.48 0.63 10.88
CA CYS A 66 7.25 -0.59 11.00
C CYS A 66 7.48 -1.21 9.61
N GLU A 67 8.08 -2.39 9.60
CA GLU A 67 8.41 -3.16 8.39
C GLU A 67 8.15 -4.63 8.59
N LEU A 68 7.79 -5.30 7.50
CA LEU A 68 7.66 -6.75 7.41
C LEU A 68 8.56 -7.24 6.28
N ILE A 69 9.33 -8.29 6.54
CA ILE A 69 10.12 -9.00 5.53
C ILE A 69 9.41 -10.32 5.29
N LEU A 70 8.78 -10.46 4.12
CA LEU A 70 7.95 -11.61 3.77
C LEU A 70 8.26 -12.06 2.35
N THR A 71 8.07 -13.34 2.03
CA THR A 71 8.15 -13.79 0.64
C THR A 71 6.83 -13.51 -0.07
N LYS A 72 6.88 -13.39 -1.41
CA LYS A 72 5.65 -13.28 -2.22
C LYS A 72 4.77 -14.53 -2.09
N GLN A 73 5.39 -15.69 -1.99
CA GLN A 73 4.72 -16.97 -1.91
C GLN A 73 3.92 -17.11 -0.61
N ASP A 74 4.54 -16.83 0.55
CA ASP A 74 3.85 -16.93 1.84
C ASP A 74 2.63 -16.01 1.90
N LEU A 75 2.79 -14.77 1.39
CA LEU A 75 1.70 -13.79 1.40
C LEU A 75 0.53 -14.24 0.52
N LEU A 76 0.79 -14.77 -0.68
CA LEU A 76 -0.25 -15.29 -1.57
C LEU A 76 -0.95 -16.50 -0.96
N GLN A 77 -0.20 -17.46 -0.42
CA GLN A 77 -0.76 -18.66 0.21
C GLN A 77 -1.65 -18.31 1.41
N MET A 78 -1.31 -17.29 2.20
CA MET A 78 -2.16 -16.84 3.30
C MET A 78 -3.41 -16.12 2.80
N ILE A 79 -3.31 -15.30 1.75
CA ILE A 79 -4.46 -14.61 1.16
C ILE A 79 -5.46 -15.62 0.57
N GLU A 80 -4.99 -16.65 -0.11
CA GLU A 80 -5.82 -17.71 -0.71
C GLU A 80 -6.61 -18.52 0.32
N GLN A 81 -6.16 -18.58 1.58
CA GLN A 81 -6.85 -19.29 2.66
C GLN A 81 -7.98 -18.48 3.30
N ILE A 82 -8.10 -17.18 3.00
CA ILE A 82 -9.14 -16.32 3.59
C ILE A 82 -10.44 -16.50 2.82
N GLU A 83 -11.45 -17.06 3.48
CA GLU A 83 -12.80 -17.14 2.93
C GLU A 83 -13.46 -15.76 2.90
N THR A 84 -14.01 -15.36 1.75
CA THR A 84 -14.90 -14.21 1.65
C THR A 84 -16.31 -14.65 1.96
N LYS A 85 -16.87 -14.16 3.07
CA LYS A 85 -18.31 -14.31 3.34
C LYS A 85 -19.07 -13.28 2.50
N GLU A 86 -20.06 -13.76 1.77
CA GLU A 86 -21.05 -12.93 1.06
C GLU A 86 -21.96 -12.18 2.03
#